data_AF-A0A151J962-F1
#
_entry.id   AF-A0A151J962-F1
#
_cell.length_a   1.000
_cell.length_b   1.000
_cell.length_c   1.000
_cell.angle_alpha   90.00
_cell.angle_beta   90.00
_cell.angle_gamma   90.00
#
_symmetry.space_group_name_H-M   'P 1'
#
loop_
_entity.id
_entity.type
_entity.pdbx_description
1 polymer ?
#
loop_
_entity_poly.entity_id
_entity_poly.type
_entity_poly.pdbx_seq_one_letter_code
_entity_poly.pdbx_strand_id
1 'polypeptide(L)'
;MGMIPVLSYTKHTSAELQTINVANIDDLHQISHDIVPSTSDLLWLYGKWSCFEGIPGWNGFMEEATVGLPYEISCIICLPFINAPSSDYDTMLTSLTQAVQKCQETDQKTCFVTFDQPLYWKARDIVAAADPSLGLENIFIRLGEFHLLMSFMGSIGYVMQGSGLEQIFYNIYAENCVQNIMCGHAYSRAVRAHILTQLALTKIIMENINFTDEERDEMDYFIDTFNRATVLTADESSAVKNVAKKFQDALILLENNGPTAKLWVQYFHMVTLLKQFIEAERSDNWALHLKTIQKMLPFFHASGHYLYAKSAHLYLQDMLTLRDKMPADEYQRFTEGCFTIRRSDKFWSGIMTDQTIEQALMRSFKTIGGLTVRQISDSSSASWVLGMVHLQNISEVIENFAGVSCATTEQHVDMRPTRIKRDNEDVEKLDMWFAEHNPFPVTDKLLSIGTGVVGTSEINCHEAEKIGREMMSKILDCNFGSISSKKKGKVQPLAAVHCSVKIDSTKIPINPLLLF
;
A
#
# COMPACT_ATOMS: atom_id res chain seq x y z
N MET A 1 -17.86 -21.07 -28.17
CA MET A 1 -18.40 -20.45 -26.95
C MET A 1 -17.24 -20.16 -26.02
N GLY A 2 -17.10 -18.91 -25.55
CA GLY A 2 -16.22 -18.54 -24.44
C GLY A 2 -14.77 -18.13 -24.74
N MET A 3 -14.32 -18.04 -26.00
CA MET A 3 -13.01 -17.46 -26.34
C MET A 3 -13.18 -16.11 -27.01
N ILE A 4 -12.46 -15.11 -26.50
CA ILE A 4 -12.41 -13.76 -27.06
C ILE A 4 -11.35 -13.73 -28.18
N PRO A 5 -11.70 -13.32 -29.41
CA PRO A 5 -10.74 -13.19 -30.49
C PRO A 5 -9.76 -12.05 -30.19
N VAL A 6 -8.47 -12.29 -30.45
CA VAL A 6 -7.40 -11.32 -30.22
C VAL A 6 -7.42 -10.26 -31.31
N LEU A 7 -7.47 -8.99 -30.90
CA LEU A 7 -7.31 -7.82 -31.76
C LEU A 7 -5.83 -7.56 -32.01
N SER A 8 -5.49 -7.09 -33.21
CA SER A 8 -4.12 -6.69 -33.55
C SER A 8 -3.88 -5.23 -33.21
N TYR A 9 -2.84 -4.95 -32.43
CA TYR A 9 -2.40 -3.60 -32.11
C TYR A 9 -1.28 -3.17 -33.06
N THR A 10 -1.52 -2.10 -33.83
CA THR A 10 -0.49 -1.47 -34.66
C THR A 10 -0.02 -0.20 -33.99
N LYS A 11 1.28 -0.15 -33.67
CA LYS A 11 1.88 0.99 -32.97
C LYS A 11 2.10 2.17 -33.92
N HIS A 12 1.39 3.28 -33.70
CA HIS A 12 1.59 4.53 -34.45
C HIS A 12 2.62 5.42 -33.75
N THR A 13 3.62 5.91 -34.51
CA THR A 13 4.82 6.63 -34.02
C THR A 13 4.58 7.95 -33.27
N SER A 14 3.35 8.46 -33.19
CA SER A 14 3.06 9.83 -32.76
C SER A 14 2.27 9.96 -31.44
N ALA A 15 1.93 8.88 -30.75
CA ALA A 15 0.93 8.93 -29.67
C ALA A 15 1.31 8.10 -28.42
N GLU A 16 2.58 8.01 -28.08
CA GLU A 16 3.03 7.22 -26.92
C GLU A 16 3.11 8.05 -25.63
N LEU A 17 3.55 7.42 -24.53
CA LEU A 17 3.96 8.09 -23.29
C LEU A 17 4.98 9.23 -23.48
N GLN A 18 5.61 9.34 -24.65
CA GLN A 18 6.46 10.49 -25.03
C GLN A 18 5.69 11.81 -25.15
N THR A 19 4.37 11.75 -25.37
CA THR A 19 3.51 12.94 -25.48
C THR A 19 3.05 13.48 -24.13
N ILE A 20 3.19 12.68 -23.07
CA ILE A 20 2.74 13.04 -21.72
C ILE A 20 3.92 13.64 -20.96
N ASN A 21 3.85 14.93 -20.70
CA ASN A 21 4.81 15.63 -19.85
C ASN A 21 4.58 15.27 -18.37
N VAL A 22 5.67 15.26 -17.60
CA VAL A 22 5.62 15.10 -16.15
C VAL A 22 5.14 16.41 -15.53
N ALA A 23 3.95 16.41 -14.95
CA ALA A 23 3.45 17.56 -14.21
C ALA A 23 4.06 17.62 -12.81
N ASN A 24 4.17 18.83 -12.29
CA ASN A 24 4.41 19.04 -10.88
C ASN A 24 3.14 18.71 -10.09
N ILE A 25 3.15 17.63 -9.34
CA ILE A 25 1.98 17.16 -8.59
C ILE A 25 1.55 18.16 -7.52
N ASP A 26 2.48 18.88 -6.90
CA ASP A 26 2.16 19.86 -5.85
C ASP A 26 1.42 21.08 -6.43
N ASP A 27 1.61 21.38 -7.73
CA ASP A 27 0.85 22.41 -8.45
C ASP A 27 -0.57 21.93 -8.79
N LEU A 28 -0.74 20.62 -9.07
CA LEU A 28 -2.04 20.02 -9.35
C LEU A 28 -2.88 19.77 -8.09
N HIS A 29 -2.22 19.48 -6.97
CA HIS A 29 -2.88 19.08 -5.73
C HIS A 29 -2.06 19.51 -4.51
N GLN A 30 -2.41 20.67 -3.97
CA GLN A 30 -1.75 21.21 -2.79
C GLN A 30 -2.21 20.48 -1.52
N ILE A 31 -1.26 19.85 -0.83
CA ILE A 31 -1.51 19.11 0.41
C ILE A 31 -0.47 19.49 1.46
N SER A 32 -0.79 19.33 2.75
CA SER A 32 0.25 19.35 3.78
C SER A 32 1.20 18.16 3.57
N HIS A 33 2.50 18.41 3.69
CA HIS A 33 3.53 17.38 3.66
C HIS A 33 3.74 16.69 5.00
N ASP A 34 3.11 17.15 6.08
CA ASP A 34 3.22 16.53 7.39
C ASP A 34 2.68 15.10 7.36
N ILE A 35 3.45 14.16 7.88
CA ILE A 35 3.07 12.75 7.96
C ILE A 35 2.78 12.40 9.42
N VAL A 36 1.55 12.62 9.86
CA VAL A 36 1.11 12.30 11.22
C VAL A 36 0.04 11.21 11.20
N PRO A 37 -0.06 10.37 12.26
CA PRO A 37 -1.18 9.44 12.43
C PRO A 37 -2.53 10.17 12.32
N SER A 38 -3.54 9.51 11.77
CA SER A 38 -4.93 9.99 11.90
C SER A 38 -5.36 9.98 13.37
N THR A 39 -6.40 10.71 13.72
CA THR A 39 -6.88 10.77 15.12
C THR A 39 -7.25 9.39 15.66
N SER A 40 -7.94 8.57 14.86
CA SER A 40 -8.28 7.20 15.20
C SER A 40 -7.03 6.33 15.41
N ASP A 41 -6.00 6.52 14.59
CA ASP A 41 -4.74 5.81 14.73
C ASP A 41 -3.96 6.25 15.98
N LEU A 42 -3.92 7.56 16.26
CA LEU A 42 -3.30 8.10 17.47
C LEU A 42 -3.99 7.58 18.73
N LEU A 43 -5.32 7.47 18.72
CA LEU A 43 -6.10 6.88 19.81
C LEU A 43 -5.77 5.40 19.99
N TRP A 44 -5.70 4.62 18.91
CA TRP A 44 -5.26 3.23 19.00
C TRP A 44 -3.86 3.12 19.63
N LEU A 45 -2.91 3.93 19.15
CA LEU A 45 -1.55 3.99 19.68
C LEU A 45 -1.52 4.37 21.17
N TYR A 46 -2.29 5.39 21.56
CA TYR A 46 -2.42 5.82 22.95
C TYR A 46 -2.98 4.70 23.83
N GLY A 47 -4.07 4.06 23.41
CA GLY A 47 -4.68 2.97 24.18
C GLY A 47 -3.73 1.77 24.37
N LYS A 48 -2.94 1.43 23.35
CA LYS A 48 -1.91 0.37 23.44
C LYS A 48 -0.73 0.78 24.34
N TRP A 49 -0.34 2.06 24.36
CA TRP A 49 0.70 2.58 25.25
C TRP A 49 0.22 2.63 26.71
N SER A 50 -0.98 3.14 26.96
CA SER A 50 -1.65 3.18 28.27
C SER A 50 -2.07 1.81 28.80
N CYS A 51 -1.82 0.73 28.03
CA CYS A 51 -2.09 -0.66 28.40
C CYS A 51 -3.56 -0.96 28.73
N PHE A 52 -4.50 -0.30 28.04
CA PHE A 52 -5.92 -0.62 28.15
C PHE A 52 -6.19 -2.07 27.73
N GLU A 53 -6.94 -2.79 28.56
CA GLU A 53 -7.29 -4.17 28.29
C GLU A 53 -8.24 -4.30 27.10
N GLY A 54 -8.12 -5.39 26.35
CA GLY A 54 -9.06 -5.72 25.27
C GLY A 54 -8.90 -4.90 23.99
N ILE A 55 -7.92 -3.99 23.86
CA ILE A 55 -7.68 -3.29 22.59
C ILE A 55 -7.11 -4.26 21.55
N PRO A 56 -7.82 -4.51 20.43
CA PRO A 56 -7.37 -5.42 19.40
C PRO A 56 -6.16 -4.88 18.61
N GLY A 57 -5.67 -5.68 17.66
CA GLY A 57 -4.75 -5.17 16.64
C GLY A 57 -5.38 -4.03 15.82
N TRP A 58 -4.56 -3.22 15.17
CA TRP A 58 -4.99 -1.99 14.50
C TRP A 58 -6.19 -2.17 13.54
N ASN A 59 -6.19 -3.20 12.68
CA ASN A 59 -7.35 -3.43 11.79
C ASN A 59 -8.62 -3.80 12.56
N GLY A 60 -8.50 -4.57 13.65
CA GLY A 60 -9.64 -4.90 14.50
C GLY A 60 -10.20 -3.67 15.20
N PHE A 61 -9.32 -2.76 15.64
CA PHE A 61 -9.74 -1.50 16.27
C PHE A 61 -10.47 -0.59 15.28
N MET A 62 -9.97 -0.48 14.05
CA MET A 62 -10.62 0.30 13.00
C MET A 62 -11.95 -0.33 12.54
N GLU A 63 -12.05 -1.66 12.50
CA GLU A 63 -13.33 -2.35 12.24
C GLU A 63 -14.37 -2.04 13.34
N GLU A 64 -13.98 -2.07 14.61
CA GLU A 64 -14.84 -1.69 15.73
C GLU A 64 -15.24 -0.20 15.67
N ALA A 65 -14.31 0.69 15.33
CA ALA A 65 -14.56 2.12 15.21
C ALA A 65 -15.51 2.47 14.05
N THR A 66 -15.63 1.60 13.05
CA THR A 66 -16.42 1.88 11.83
C THR A 66 -17.67 1.02 11.69
N VAL A 67 -18.03 0.24 12.72
CA VAL A 67 -19.15 -0.72 12.69
C VAL A 67 -20.50 -0.10 12.32
N GLY A 68 -20.72 1.17 12.67
CA GLY A 68 -21.98 1.90 12.40
C GLY A 68 -22.02 2.64 11.06
N LEU A 69 -20.95 2.61 10.28
CA LEU A 69 -20.88 3.35 9.01
C LEU A 69 -21.56 2.59 7.87
N PRO A 70 -22.23 3.30 6.93
CA PRO A 70 -22.91 2.69 5.80
C PRO A 70 -21.91 2.09 4.80
N TYR A 71 -22.27 0.99 4.16
CA TYR A 71 -21.45 0.34 3.15
C TYR A 71 -22.30 -0.23 2.02
N GLU A 72 -21.67 -0.46 0.87
CA GLU A 72 -22.25 -1.19 -0.26
C GLU A 72 -21.38 -2.40 -0.60
N ILE A 73 -22.02 -3.54 -0.87
CA ILE A 73 -21.34 -4.78 -1.28
C ILE A 73 -21.21 -4.79 -2.80
N SER A 74 -20.00 -5.03 -3.29
CA SER A 74 -19.70 -5.11 -4.71
C SER A 74 -20.17 -6.43 -5.31
N CYS A 75 -20.73 -6.37 -6.51
CA CYS A 75 -20.96 -7.54 -7.35
C CYS A 75 -19.69 -7.86 -8.14
N ILE A 76 -19.17 -9.10 -8.02
CA ILE A 76 -17.99 -9.55 -8.76
C ILE A 76 -18.44 -10.51 -9.85
N ILE A 77 -18.11 -10.18 -11.10
CA ILE A 77 -18.43 -11.01 -12.26
C ILE A 77 -17.14 -11.36 -12.97
N CYS A 78 -16.85 -12.66 -13.07
CA CYS A 78 -15.74 -13.12 -13.88
C CYS A 78 -16.08 -12.95 -15.36
N LEU A 79 -15.17 -12.38 -16.14
CA LEU A 79 -15.30 -12.26 -17.60
C LEU A 79 -14.59 -13.44 -18.31
N PRO A 80 -14.95 -13.74 -19.57
CA PRO A 80 -14.29 -14.81 -20.33
C PRO A 80 -12.79 -14.56 -20.47
N PHE A 81 -12.02 -15.64 -20.49
CA PHE A 81 -10.56 -15.55 -20.63
C PHE A 81 -10.14 -15.23 -22.07
N ILE A 82 -9.07 -14.43 -22.19
CA ILE A 82 -8.31 -14.26 -23.43
C ILE A 82 -7.17 -15.27 -23.41
N ASN A 83 -7.19 -16.24 -24.31
CA ASN A 83 -6.18 -17.29 -24.38
C ASN A 83 -4.94 -16.81 -25.16
N ALA A 84 -4.25 -15.81 -24.61
CA ALA A 84 -3.02 -15.24 -25.17
C ALA A 84 -2.15 -14.67 -24.03
N PRO A 85 -0.83 -14.48 -24.25
CA PRO A 85 0.05 -13.93 -23.23
C PRO A 85 -0.40 -12.52 -22.79
N SER A 86 -0.57 -12.31 -21.49
CA SER A 86 -1.06 -11.04 -20.92
C SER A 86 -0.15 -9.85 -21.20
N SER A 87 1.15 -10.10 -21.45
CA SER A 87 2.12 -9.06 -21.74
C SER A 87 2.07 -8.54 -23.17
N ASP A 88 1.35 -9.20 -24.08
CA ASP A 88 1.32 -8.83 -25.48
C ASP A 88 0.38 -7.64 -25.71
N TYR A 89 0.80 -6.68 -26.53
CA TYR A 89 0.02 -5.48 -26.81
C TYR A 89 -1.36 -5.81 -27.41
N ASP A 90 -1.42 -6.84 -28.25
CA ASP A 90 -2.65 -7.39 -28.84
C ASP A 90 -3.63 -7.89 -27.76
N THR A 91 -3.13 -8.68 -26.80
CA THR A 91 -3.92 -9.17 -25.66
C THR A 91 -4.41 -8.03 -24.77
N MET A 92 -3.55 -7.03 -24.53
CA MET A 92 -3.90 -5.86 -23.72
C MET A 92 -4.98 -5.03 -24.40
N LEU A 93 -4.82 -4.69 -25.68
CA LEU A 93 -5.84 -3.98 -26.46
C LEU A 93 -7.17 -4.74 -26.43
N THR A 94 -7.13 -6.04 -26.68
CA THR A 94 -8.31 -6.91 -26.62
C THR A 94 -9.00 -6.81 -25.26
N SER A 95 -8.23 -6.87 -24.16
CA SER A 95 -8.77 -6.74 -22.80
C SER A 95 -9.46 -5.40 -22.56
N LEU A 96 -8.84 -4.30 -23.00
CA LEU A 96 -9.38 -2.94 -22.85
C LEU A 96 -10.68 -2.77 -23.65
N THR A 97 -10.70 -3.19 -24.91
CA THR A 97 -11.90 -3.11 -25.76
C THR A 97 -13.05 -3.95 -25.21
N GLN A 98 -12.76 -5.14 -24.67
CA GLN A 98 -13.77 -5.98 -24.03
C GLN A 98 -14.34 -5.34 -22.75
N ALA A 99 -13.49 -4.68 -21.95
CA ALA A 99 -13.95 -3.93 -20.79
C ALA A 99 -14.89 -2.78 -21.19
N VAL A 100 -14.55 -2.01 -22.23
CA VAL A 100 -15.41 -0.95 -22.77
C VAL A 100 -16.74 -1.50 -23.27
N GLN A 101 -16.72 -2.58 -24.03
CA GLN A 101 -17.95 -3.22 -24.50
C GLN A 101 -18.85 -3.64 -23.33
N LYS A 102 -18.27 -4.17 -22.24
CA LYS A 102 -19.04 -4.54 -21.05
C LYS A 102 -19.64 -3.34 -20.34
N CYS A 103 -18.89 -2.24 -20.21
CA CYS A 103 -19.43 -1.01 -19.64
C CYS A 103 -20.63 -0.50 -20.48
N GLN A 104 -20.51 -0.51 -21.80
CA GLN A 104 -21.60 -0.13 -22.71
C GLN A 104 -22.85 -1.02 -22.56
N GLU A 105 -22.68 -2.33 -22.43
CA GLU A 105 -23.79 -3.28 -22.18
C GLU A 105 -24.51 -3.02 -20.84
N THR A 106 -23.85 -2.34 -19.91
CA THR A 106 -24.38 -2.00 -18.57
C THR A 106 -24.72 -0.52 -18.39
N ASP A 107 -24.70 0.27 -19.46
CA ASP A 107 -24.92 1.74 -19.44
C ASP A 107 -23.95 2.49 -18.50
N GLN A 108 -22.73 1.95 -18.31
CA GLN A 108 -21.63 2.63 -17.64
C GLN A 108 -20.82 3.41 -18.69
N LYS A 109 -20.66 4.72 -18.47
CA LYS A 109 -19.94 5.59 -19.41
C LYS A 109 -18.44 5.53 -19.16
N THR A 110 -18.05 5.47 -17.89
CA THR A 110 -16.65 5.37 -17.47
C THR A 110 -16.22 3.92 -17.23
N CYS A 111 -15.06 3.54 -17.75
CA CYS A 111 -14.47 2.21 -17.55
C CYS A 111 -13.14 2.31 -16.81
N PHE A 112 -13.07 1.76 -15.60
CA PHE A 112 -11.81 1.63 -14.85
C PHE A 112 -11.20 0.25 -15.07
N VAL A 113 -9.92 0.20 -15.44
CA VAL A 113 -9.19 -1.07 -15.59
C VAL A 113 -7.90 -1.02 -14.78
N THR A 114 -7.73 -1.97 -13.88
CA THR A 114 -6.54 -2.02 -13.00
C THR A 114 -5.53 -3.04 -13.51
N PHE A 115 -4.26 -2.68 -13.50
CA PHE A 115 -3.15 -3.56 -13.86
C PHE A 115 -1.99 -3.44 -12.87
N ASP A 116 -1.22 -4.52 -12.69
CA ASP A 116 0.09 -4.43 -12.04
C ASP A 116 1.04 -3.52 -12.83
N GLN A 117 2.17 -3.12 -12.22
CA GLN A 117 3.01 -2.06 -12.78
C GLN A 117 3.49 -2.31 -14.23
N PRO A 118 3.98 -3.51 -14.61
CA PRO A 118 4.42 -3.75 -15.98
C PRO A 118 3.29 -3.65 -17.01
N LEU A 119 2.10 -4.16 -16.69
CA LEU A 119 0.95 -4.12 -17.58
C LEU A 119 0.27 -2.74 -17.58
N TYR A 120 0.26 -2.04 -16.45
CA TYR A 120 -0.19 -0.66 -16.31
C TYR A 120 0.53 0.25 -17.30
N TRP A 121 1.86 0.13 -17.38
CA TRP A 121 2.66 0.96 -18.28
C TRP A 121 2.28 0.74 -19.76
N LYS A 122 2.08 -0.52 -20.16
CA LYS A 122 1.64 -0.87 -21.53
C LYS A 122 0.20 -0.45 -21.80
N ALA A 123 -0.71 -0.65 -20.86
CA ALA A 123 -2.10 -0.21 -20.98
C ALA A 123 -2.19 1.30 -21.15
N ARG A 124 -1.44 2.07 -20.34
CA ARG A 124 -1.39 3.52 -20.47
C ARG A 124 -0.78 3.95 -21.80
N ASP A 125 0.26 3.27 -22.29
CA ASP A 125 0.84 3.51 -23.61
C ASP A 125 -0.19 3.29 -24.73
N ILE A 126 -0.97 2.21 -24.68
CA ILE A 126 -2.06 1.94 -25.63
C ILE A 126 -3.13 3.04 -25.58
N VAL A 127 -3.60 3.41 -24.39
CA VAL A 127 -4.66 4.42 -24.24
C VAL A 127 -4.20 5.80 -24.70
N ALA A 128 -2.94 6.16 -24.43
CA ALA A 128 -2.36 7.39 -24.96
C ALA A 128 -2.27 7.38 -26.49
N ALA A 129 -2.10 6.19 -27.08
CA ALA A 129 -1.93 5.98 -28.52
C ALA A 129 -3.21 5.68 -29.29
N ALA A 130 -4.33 5.50 -28.58
CA ALA A 130 -5.53 4.94 -29.15
C ALA A 130 -6.15 5.85 -30.20
N ASP A 131 -6.53 5.26 -31.34
CA ASP A 131 -7.39 5.92 -32.31
C ASP A 131 -8.77 6.17 -31.67
N PRO A 132 -9.36 7.38 -31.80
CA PRO A 132 -10.70 7.67 -31.27
C PRO A 132 -11.80 6.68 -31.70
N SER A 133 -11.63 6.00 -32.84
CA SER A 133 -12.55 4.96 -33.30
C SER A 133 -12.59 3.70 -32.42
N LEU A 134 -11.59 3.50 -31.55
CA LEU A 134 -11.54 2.38 -30.61
C LEU A 134 -12.41 2.60 -29.35
N GLY A 135 -12.95 3.80 -29.15
CA GLY A 135 -13.83 4.10 -28.00
C GLY A 135 -13.11 4.07 -26.65
N LEU A 136 -11.78 4.25 -26.64
CA LEU A 136 -10.95 4.19 -25.43
C LEU A 136 -10.88 5.53 -24.68
N GLU A 137 -11.59 6.57 -25.12
CA GLU A 137 -11.56 7.90 -24.50
C GLU A 137 -12.09 7.93 -23.05
N ASN A 138 -12.99 7.01 -22.70
CA ASN A 138 -13.59 6.93 -21.37
C ASN A 138 -12.97 5.83 -20.49
N ILE A 139 -11.80 5.31 -20.88
CA ILE A 139 -11.07 4.32 -20.10
C ILE A 139 -10.04 4.99 -19.19
N PHE A 140 -10.05 4.63 -17.91
CA PHE A 140 -9.07 5.09 -16.94
C PHE A 140 -8.31 3.89 -16.40
N ILE A 141 -7.02 3.85 -16.70
CA ILE A 141 -6.17 2.77 -16.23
C ILE A 141 -5.70 3.10 -14.82
N ARG A 142 -5.91 2.17 -13.89
CA ARG A 142 -5.46 2.24 -12.50
C ARG A 142 -4.22 1.40 -12.29
N LEU A 143 -3.31 1.91 -11.46
CA LEU A 143 -2.11 1.19 -11.04
C LEU A 143 -2.47 0.28 -9.87
N GLY A 144 -2.16 -1.01 -9.99
CA GLY A 144 -2.48 -2.04 -9.01
C GLY A 144 -2.00 -1.68 -7.61
N GLU A 145 -2.96 -1.39 -6.74
CA GLU A 145 -2.78 -0.78 -5.44
C GLU A 145 -2.16 -1.76 -4.44
N PHE A 146 -2.48 -3.05 -4.54
CA PHE A 146 -1.85 -4.09 -3.73
C PHE A 146 -0.35 -4.18 -4.01
N HIS A 147 0.02 -4.22 -5.29
CA HIS A 147 1.43 -4.28 -5.67
C HIS A 147 2.16 -2.95 -5.44
N LEU A 148 1.47 -1.81 -5.54
CA LEU A 148 2.00 -0.50 -5.16
C LEU A 148 2.38 -0.49 -3.66
N LEU A 149 1.49 -0.97 -2.78
CA LEU A 149 1.74 -1.03 -1.35
C LEU A 149 2.86 -2.04 -1.00
N MET A 150 2.91 -3.19 -1.66
CA MET A 150 4.02 -4.13 -1.52
C MET A 150 5.36 -3.50 -1.91
N SER A 151 5.38 -2.76 -3.03
CA SER A 151 6.57 -2.03 -3.47
C SER A 151 6.97 -0.95 -2.46
N PHE A 152 5.99 -0.28 -1.84
CA PHE A 152 6.25 0.73 -0.81
C PHE A 152 6.87 0.12 0.46
N MET A 153 6.39 -1.05 0.91
CA MET A 153 7.05 -1.81 1.98
C MET A 153 8.48 -2.21 1.59
N GLY A 154 8.72 -2.57 0.32
CA GLY A 154 10.07 -2.76 -0.20
C GLY A 154 10.93 -1.49 -0.14
N SER A 155 10.35 -0.31 -0.39
CA SER A 155 11.04 0.98 -0.21
C SER A 155 11.39 1.23 1.25
N ILE A 156 10.50 0.91 2.20
CA ILE A 156 10.80 0.95 3.65
C ILE A 156 12.00 0.05 3.96
N GLY A 157 11.96 -1.21 3.52
CA GLY A 157 13.03 -2.17 3.77
C GLY A 157 14.37 -1.75 3.16
N TYR A 158 14.36 -1.18 1.95
CA TYR A 158 15.57 -0.65 1.32
C TYR A 158 16.17 0.51 2.12
N VAL A 159 15.36 1.50 2.52
CA VAL A 159 15.81 2.66 3.31
C VAL A 159 16.39 2.22 4.66
N MET A 160 15.76 1.22 5.27
CA MET A 160 16.13 0.67 6.58
C MET A 160 17.20 -0.43 6.52
N GLN A 161 17.73 -0.75 5.35
CA GLN A 161 18.67 -1.85 5.22
C GLN A 161 19.95 -1.60 6.04
N GLY A 162 20.25 -2.50 6.97
CA GLY A 162 21.39 -2.37 7.89
C GLY A 162 21.16 -1.41 9.07
N SER A 163 19.96 -0.84 9.26
CA SER A 163 19.68 0.05 10.41
C SER A 163 19.51 -0.69 11.75
N GLY A 164 19.23 -2.00 11.71
CA GLY A 164 18.76 -2.76 12.87
C GLY A 164 17.35 -3.35 12.69
N LEU A 165 16.60 -2.91 11.67
CA LEU A 165 15.22 -3.36 11.46
C LEU A 165 15.10 -4.88 11.21
N GLU A 166 16.06 -5.48 10.51
CA GLU A 166 16.08 -6.94 10.32
C GLU A 166 16.26 -7.67 11.66
N GLN A 167 17.16 -7.18 12.51
CA GLN A 167 17.39 -7.72 13.85
C GLN A 167 16.14 -7.63 14.71
N ILE A 168 15.41 -6.51 14.63
CA ILE A 168 14.11 -6.34 15.29
C ILE A 168 13.13 -7.42 14.81
N PHE A 169 13.02 -7.63 13.49
CA PHE A 169 12.11 -8.64 12.95
C PHE A 169 12.51 -10.07 13.31
N TYR A 170 13.80 -10.38 13.51
CA TYR A 170 14.24 -11.69 14.00
C TYR A 170 13.74 -12.02 15.42
N ASN A 171 13.34 -11.02 16.22
CA ASN A 171 12.74 -11.27 17.54
C ASN A 171 11.32 -11.87 17.47
N ILE A 172 10.61 -11.68 16.34
CA ILE A 172 9.20 -12.04 16.20
C ILE A 172 8.90 -12.92 14.98
N TYR A 173 9.88 -13.13 14.10
CA TYR A 173 9.80 -14.00 12.93
C TYR A 173 11.08 -14.81 12.73
N ALA A 174 10.93 -15.98 12.09
CA ALA A 174 12.07 -16.79 11.66
C ALA A 174 12.86 -16.08 10.55
N GLU A 175 14.18 -16.31 10.51
CA GLU A 175 15.13 -15.62 9.61
C GLU A 175 14.75 -15.71 8.13
N ASN A 176 14.35 -16.91 7.68
CA ASN A 176 13.90 -17.17 6.31
C ASN A 176 12.65 -16.36 5.90
N CYS A 177 11.89 -15.85 6.87
CA CYS A 177 10.69 -15.05 6.63
C CYS A 177 11.00 -13.55 6.55
N VAL A 178 12.01 -13.09 7.29
CA VAL A 178 12.32 -11.65 7.41
C VAL A 178 12.73 -11.04 6.09
N GLN A 179 13.48 -11.75 5.24
CA GLN A 179 13.84 -11.25 3.92
C GLN A 179 12.60 -10.95 3.05
N ASN A 180 11.60 -11.85 3.10
CA ASN A 180 10.33 -11.64 2.40
C ASN A 180 9.47 -10.54 3.02
N ILE A 181 9.64 -10.25 4.31
CA ILE A 181 8.99 -9.13 5.00
C ILE A 181 9.65 -7.81 4.55
N MET A 182 10.97 -7.73 4.56
CA MET A 182 11.74 -6.54 4.19
C MET A 182 11.51 -6.11 2.75
N CYS A 183 11.28 -7.04 1.82
CA CYS A 183 10.94 -6.71 0.43
C CYS A 183 9.42 -6.57 0.17
N GLY A 184 8.58 -6.69 1.20
CA GLY A 184 7.12 -6.56 1.09
C GLY A 184 6.40 -7.78 0.46
N HIS A 185 7.12 -8.82 0.02
CA HIS A 185 6.55 -10.00 -0.64
C HIS A 185 5.68 -10.86 0.30
N ALA A 186 5.98 -10.87 1.60
CA ALA A 186 5.16 -11.55 2.61
C ALA A 186 4.09 -10.60 3.17
N TYR A 187 3.22 -10.05 2.30
CA TYR A 187 2.28 -8.95 2.59
C TYR A 187 1.72 -8.91 4.02
N SER A 188 0.93 -9.91 4.44
CA SER A 188 0.28 -9.88 5.76
C SER A 188 1.27 -9.89 6.92
N ARG A 189 2.41 -10.57 6.76
CA ARG A 189 3.47 -10.59 7.77
C ARG A 189 4.25 -9.28 7.79
N ALA A 190 4.46 -8.67 6.62
CA ALA A 190 5.15 -7.39 6.50
C ALA A 190 4.35 -6.25 7.12
N VAL A 191 3.06 -6.14 6.80
CA VAL A 191 2.14 -5.17 7.41
C VAL A 191 2.15 -5.32 8.93
N ARG A 192 1.98 -6.55 9.45
CA ARG A 192 2.03 -6.81 10.89
C ARG A 192 3.38 -6.40 11.50
N ALA A 193 4.50 -6.82 10.90
CA ALA A 193 5.84 -6.52 11.42
C ALA A 193 6.06 -5.00 11.56
N HIS A 194 5.74 -4.25 10.50
CA HIS A 194 5.90 -2.80 10.50
C HIS A 194 4.99 -2.10 11.52
N ILE A 195 3.71 -2.49 11.62
CA ILE A 195 2.77 -1.92 12.59
C ILE A 195 3.20 -2.20 14.04
N LEU A 196 3.64 -3.42 14.36
CA LEU A 196 4.09 -3.74 15.72
C LEU A 196 5.38 -3.00 16.09
N THR A 197 6.32 -2.87 15.15
CA THR A 197 7.53 -2.06 15.39
C THR A 197 7.20 -0.57 15.53
N GLN A 198 6.26 -0.03 14.74
CA GLN A 198 5.78 1.34 14.92
C GLN A 198 5.16 1.52 16.30
N LEU A 199 4.33 0.57 16.75
CA LEU A 199 3.73 0.62 18.08
C LEU A 199 4.78 0.62 19.20
N ALA A 200 5.81 -0.23 19.11
CA ALA A 200 6.91 -0.23 20.07
C ALA A 200 7.68 1.11 20.08
N LEU A 201 7.93 1.71 18.91
CA LEU A 201 8.50 3.07 18.82
C LEU A 201 7.56 4.11 19.43
N THR A 202 6.25 4.00 19.22
CA THR A 202 5.27 4.91 19.81
C THR A 202 5.35 4.92 21.33
N LYS A 203 5.56 3.77 21.97
CA LYS A 203 5.67 3.74 23.44
C LYS A 203 6.82 4.63 23.94
N ILE A 204 7.97 4.60 23.27
CA ILE A 204 9.13 5.46 23.57
C ILE A 204 8.81 6.94 23.27
N ILE A 205 8.11 7.22 22.16
CA ILE A 205 7.73 8.59 21.80
C ILE A 205 6.75 9.18 22.83
N MET A 206 5.74 8.41 23.25
CA MET A 206 4.72 8.84 24.21
C MET A 206 5.30 9.13 25.61
N GLU A 207 6.37 8.44 26.01
CA GLU A 207 7.10 8.76 27.26
C GLU A 207 7.71 10.17 27.27
N ASN A 208 7.93 10.76 26.10
CA ASN A 208 8.45 12.13 25.97
C ASN A 208 7.34 13.19 25.89
N ILE A 209 6.07 12.79 26.00
CA ILE A 209 4.92 13.70 25.92
C ILE A 209 4.35 13.98 27.31
N ASN A 210 4.28 15.27 27.65
CA ASN A 210 3.64 15.74 28.87
C ASN A 210 2.14 15.98 28.62
N PHE A 211 1.32 15.03 29.05
CA PHE A 211 -0.14 15.15 29.03
C PHE A 211 -0.64 15.96 30.23
N THR A 212 -1.63 16.82 30.02
CA THR A 212 -2.43 17.38 31.12
C THR A 212 -3.45 16.36 31.60
N ASP A 213 -4.00 16.55 32.80
CA ASP A 213 -5.07 15.69 33.33
C ASP A 213 -6.29 15.70 32.40
N GLU A 214 -6.69 16.89 31.91
CA GLU A 214 -7.77 17.06 30.93
C GLU A 214 -7.53 16.28 29.63
N GLU A 215 -6.30 16.30 29.11
CA GLU A 215 -5.94 15.53 27.90
C GLU A 215 -6.00 14.03 28.14
N ARG A 216 -5.56 13.55 29.31
CA ARG A 216 -5.63 12.12 29.66
C ARG A 216 -7.08 11.67 29.81
N ASP A 217 -7.89 12.42 30.57
CA ASP A 217 -9.30 12.10 30.81
C ASP A 217 -10.07 11.98 29.49
N GLU A 218 -9.84 12.91 28.56
CA GLU A 218 -10.48 12.90 27.24
C GLU A 218 -10.01 11.71 26.38
N MET A 219 -8.70 11.45 26.33
CA MET A 219 -8.15 10.32 25.57
C MET A 219 -8.65 8.98 26.13
N ASP A 220 -8.67 8.83 27.46
CA ASP A 220 -9.19 7.65 28.14
C ASP A 220 -10.68 7.45 27.86
N TYR A 221 -11.49 8.52 27.84
CA TYR A 221 -12.91 8.46 27.49
C TYR A 221 -13.14 7.86 26.09
N PHE A 222 -12.37 8.28 25.07
CA PHE A 222 -12.50 7.73 23.71
C PHE A 222 -12.06 6.26 23.58
N ILE A 223 -11.23 5.78 24.50
CA ILE A 223 -10.71 4.40 24.48
C ILE A 223 -11.57 3.43 25.28
N ASP A 224 -12.05 3.86 26.45
CA ASP A 224 -12.84 3.05 27.38
C ASP A 224 -14.32 2.98 27.00
N THR A 225 -14.79 3.89 26.14
CA THR A 225 -16.15 3.86 25.63
C THR A 225 -16.51 2.51 24.98
N PHE A 226 -17.66 1.97 25.38
CA PHE A 226 -18.20 0.75 24.79
C PHE A 226 -18.52 0.91 23.30
N ASN A 227 -18.85 2.15 22.88
CA ASN A 227 -19.12 2.46 21.48
C ASN A 227 -17.89 3.10 20.84
N ARG A 228 -17.03 2.28 20.22
CA ARG A 228 -15.83 2.76 19.53
C ARG A 228 -16.11 3.67 18.32
N ALA A 229 -17.35 3.81 17.86
CA ALA A 229 -17.67 4.75 16.78
C ALA A 229 -17.39 6.22 17.14
N THR A 230 -17.35 6.57 18.44
CA THR A 230 -17.00 7.93 18.89
C THR A 230 -15.54 8.30 18.58
N VAL A 231 -14.66 7.32 18.35
CA VAL A 231 -13.27 7.53 17.93
C VAL A 231 -13.21 8.34 16.63
N LEU A 232 -14.19 8.17 15.74
CA LEU A 232 -14.22 8.85 14.44
C LEU A 232 -14.55 10.35 14.55
N THR A 233 -15.15 10.80 15.66
CA THR A 233 -15.46 12.21 15.91
C THR A 233 -14.49 12.85 16.90
N ALA A 234 -13.47 12.12 17.33
CA ALA A 234 -12.52 12.59 18.34
C ALA A 234 -11.66 13.75 17.84
N ASP A 235 -11.56 13.95 16.53
CA ASP A 235 -10.87 15.08 15.94
C ASP A 235 -11.62 16.40 16.19
N GLU A 236 -12.89 16.39 16.59
CA GLU A 236 -13.62 17.58 17.03
C GLU A 236 -13.06 18.13 18.36
N SER A 237 -12.57 17.25 19.24
CA SER A 237 -12.06 17.61 20.57
C SER A 237 -10.75 18.40 20.51
N SER A 238 -10.69 19.53 21.21
CA SER A 238 -9.48 20.35 21.32
C SER A 238 -8.35 19.62 22.06
N ALA A 239 -8.69 18.81 23.07
CA ALA A 239 -7.71 18.05 23.82
C ALA A 239 -7.02 17.00 22.93
N VAL A 240 -7.79 16.24 22.15
CA VAL A 240 -7.26 15.26 21.20
C VAL A 240 -6.40 15.93 20.11
N LYS A 241 -6.84 17.07 19.57
CA LYS A 241 -6.02 17.90 18.65
C LYS A 241 -4.71 18.36 19.28
N ASN A 242 -4.72 18.77 20.54
CA ASN A 242 -3.52 19.19 21.27
C ASN A 242 -2.56 18.01 21.48
N VAL A 243 -3.08 16.83 21.83
CA VAL A 243 -2.27 15.60 21.94
C VAL A 243 -1.65 15.24 20.59
N ALA A 244 -2.41 15.30 19.50
CA ALA A 244 -1.88 15.05 18.15
C ALA A 244 -0.73 16.01 17.80
N LYS A 245 -0.89 17.29 18.14
CA LYS A 245 0.17 18.29 17.98
C LYS A 245 1.40 17.98 18.85
N LYS A 246 1.21 17.66 20.13
CA LYS A 246 2.32 17.26 21.02
C LYS A 246 3.06 16.02 20.50
N PHE A 247 2.34 15.07 19.92
CA PHE A 247 2.93 13.89 19.30
C PHE A 247 3.79 14.25 18.09
N GLN A 248 3.29 15.14 17.22
CA GLN A 248 4.06 15.68 16.10
C GLN A 248 5.31 16.45 16.58
N ASP A 249 5.15 17.31 17.58
CA ASP A 249 6.25 18.08 18.16
C ASP A 249 7.32 17.16 18.79
N ALA A 250 6.90 16.05 19.42
CA ALA A 250 7.81 15.04 19.96
C ALA A 250 8.62 14.33 18.87
N LEU A 251 7.99 13.97 17.73
CA LEU A 251 8.72 13.41 16.58
C LEU A 251 9.78 14.40 16.07
N ILE A 252 9.41 15.68 15.88
CA ILE A 252 10.33 16.73 15.44
C ILE A 252 11.49 16.91 16.43
N LEU A 253 11.20 16.89 17.73
CA LEU A 253 12.23 16.97 18.77
C LEU A 253 13.22 15.80 18.67
N LEU A 254 12.72 14.57 18.47
CA LEU A 254 13.55 13.38 18.34
C LEU A 254 14.42 13.42 17.09
N GLU A 255 13.95 13.96 15.96
CA GLU A 255 14.79 14.14 14.76
C GLU A 255 16.05 14.96 15.05
N ASN A 256 15.95 15.95 15.95
CA ASN A 256 17.07 16.82 16.32
C ASN A 256 18.14 16.10 17.16
N ASN A 257 17.88 14.89 17.65
CA ASN A 257 18.91 14.07 18.32
C ASN A 257 20.01 13.62 17.34
N GLY A 258 19.74 13.64 16.04
CA GLY A 258 20.73 13.46 14.98
C GLY A 258 20.34 12.41 13.93
N PRO A 259 21.27 12.04 13.03
CA PRO A 259 20.95 11.26 11.82
C PRO A 259 20.28 9.91 12.08
N THR A 260 20.66 9.25 13.18
CA THR A 260 20.08 7.94 13.56
C THR A 260 18.64 8.08 14.02
N ALA A 261 18.37 9.03 14.92
CA ALA A 261 17.01 9.31 15.36
C ALA A 261 16.13 9.74 14.18
N LYS A 262 16.65 10.60 13.30
CA LYS A 262 15.97 11.02 12.08
C LYS A 262 15.62 9.84 11.15
N LEU A 263 16.50 8.84 11.02
CA LEU A 263 16.18 7.63 10.24
C LEU A 263 14.98 6.87 10.83
N TRP A 264 14.91 6.73 12.16
CA TRP A 264 13.84 6.00 12.85
C TRP A 264 12.53 6.79 12.89
N VAL A 265 12.58 8.12 12.98
CA VAL A 265 11.41 8.99 12.78
C VAL A 265 10.92 8.91 11.33
N GLN A 266 11.81 8.94 10.34
CA GLN A 266 11.44 8.72 8.94
C GLN A 266 10.79 7.34 8.73
N TYR A 267 11.31 6.29 9.35
CA TYR A 267 10.66 4.97 9.35
C TYR A 267 9.24 5.03 9.93
N PHE A 268 9.06 5.72 11.05
CA PHE A 268 7.75 5.94 11.65
C PHE A 268 6.78 6.60 10.66
N HIS A 269 7.21 7.67 9.98
CA HIS A 269 6.42 8.34 8.94
C HIS A 269 6.06 7.40 7.79
N MET A 270 7.01 6.60 7.29
CA MET A 270 6.72 5.65 6.22
C MET A 270 5.68 4.59 6.67
N VAL A 271 5.75 4.09 7.91
CA VAL A 271 4.72 3.14 8.41
C VAL A 271 3.36 3.83 8.60
N THR A 272 3.34 5.11 8.98
CA THR A 272 2.10 5.90 8.99
C THR A 272 1.47 5.98 7.59
N LEU A 273 2.26 6.23 6.54
CA LEU A 273 1.76 6.22 5.16
C LEU A 273 1.22 4.84 4.74
N LEU A 274 1.91 3.75 5.12
CA LEU A 274 1.45 2.38 4.89
C LEU A 274 0.03 2.18 5.48
N LYS A 275 -0.21 2.64 6.70
CA LYS A 275 -1.51 2.54 7.38
C LYS A 275 -2.55 3.45 6.73
N GLN A 276 -2.22 4.70 6.40
CA GLN A 276 -3.14 5.62 5.71
C GLN A 276 -3.59 5.09 4.34
N PHE A 277 -2.70 4.40 3.61
CA PHE A 277 -3.06 3.77 2.35
C PHE A 277 -4.01 2.60 2.55
N ILE A 278 -3.74 1.74 3.54
CA ILE A 278 -4.66 0.65 3.91
C ILE A 278 -6.01 1.23 4.36
N GLU A 279 -6.02 2.28 5.18
CA GLU A 279 -7.23 2.97 5.62
C GLU A 279 -8.04 3.47 4.42
N ALA A 280 -7.39 4.17 3.48
CA ALA A 280 -8.06 4.67 2.28
C ALA A 280 -8.78 3.57 1.48
N GLU A 281 -8.13 2.42 1.29
CA GLU A 281 -8.68 1.27 0.57
C GLU A 281 -9.76 0.55 1.38
N ARG A 282 -9.61 0.45 2.70
CA ARG A 282 -10.58 -0.22 3.57
C ARG A 282 -11.86 0.58 3.72
N SER A 283 -11.75 1.90 3.74
CA SER A 283 -12.85 2.84 3.99
C SER A 283 -13.42 3.50 2.74
N ASP A 284 -12.95 3.12 1.54
CA ASP A 284 -13.31 3.77 0.28
C ASP A 284 -13.00 5.28 0.21
N ASN A 285 -11.94 5.74 0.88
CA ASN A 285 -11.61 7.17 0.94
C ASN A 285 -10.67 7.59 -0.21
N TRP A 286 -11.27 7.97 -1.33
CA TRP A 286 -10.54 8.41 -2.54
C TRP A 286 -9.60 9.60 -2.29
N ALA A 287 -10.01 10.56 -1.47
CA ALA A 287 -9.17 11.71 -1.16
C ALA A 287 -7.91 11.33 -0.36
N LEU A 288 -8.07 10.45 0.63
CA LEU A 288 -6.95 9.92 1.41
C LEU A 288 -6.02 9.07 0.53
N HIS A 289 -6.58 8.30 -0.40
CA HIS A 289 -5.81 7.51 -1.38
C HIS A 289 -4.82 8.38 -2.16
N LEU A 290 -5.31 9.42 -2.83
CA LEU A 290 -4.48 10.30 -3.65
C LEU A 290 -3.45 11.07 -2.82
N LYS A 291 -3.86 11.60 -1.65
CA LYS A 291 -2.95 12.28 -0.72
C LYS A 291 -1.82 11.37 -0.25
N THR A 292 -2.14 10.11 0.03
CA THR A 292 -1.16 9.15 0.54
C THR A 292 -0.17 8.76 -0.55
N ILE A 293 -0.62 8.50 -1.78
CA ILE A 293 0.29 8.22 -2.90
C ILE A 293 1.25 9.40 -3.14
N GLN A 294 0.74 10.64 -3.12
CA GLN A 294 1.57 11.84 -3.27
C GLN A 294 2.69 11.89 -2.22
N LYS A 295 2.39 11.54 -0.97
CA LYS A 295 3.37 11.46 0.13
C LYS A 295 4.29 10.25 0.03
N MET A 296 3.89 9.17 -0.62
CA MET A 296 4.74 7.99 -0.87
C MET A 296 5.74 8.23 -2.01
N LEU A 297 5.44 9.11 -2.98
CA LEU A 297 6.28 9.34 -4.17
C LEU A 297 7.76 9.62 -3.85
N PRO A 298 8.11 10.54 -2.93
CA PRO A 298 9.51 10.79 -2.59
C PRO A 298 10.26 9.52 -2.19
N PHE A 299 9.64 8.64 -1.41
CA PHE A 299 10.27 7.41 -0.95
C PHE A 299 10.49 6.38 -2.05
N PHE A 300 9.60 6.29 -3.05
CA PHE A 300 9.83 5.45 -4.23
C PHE A 300 11.04 5.93 -5.04
N HIS A 301 11.14 7.26 -5.23
CA HIS A 301 12.29 7.85 -5.91
C HIS A 301 13.60 7.61 -5.15
N ALA A 302 13.58 7.88 -3.85
CA ALA A 302 14.75 7.79 -2.97
C ALA A 302 15.28 6.36 -2.83
N SER A 303 14.40 5.37 -2.73
CA SER A 303 14.77 3.95 -2.60
C SER A 303 15.20 3.31 -3.93
N GLY A 304 14.93 3.97 -5.06
CA GLY A 304 15.22 3.42 -6.39
C GLY A 304 14.17 2.42 -6.88
N HIS A 305 12.97 2.43 -6.33
CA HIS A 305 11.79 1.73 -6.86
C HIS A 305 11.23 2.46 -8.10
N TYR A 306 12.10 2.75 -9.08
CA TYR A 306 11.84 3.70 -10.17
C TYR A 306 10.65 3.35 -11.05
N LEU A 307 10.37 2.05 -11.25
CA LEU A 307 9.23 1.60 -12.04
C LEU A 307 7.92 2.05 -11.38
N TYR A 308 7.78 1.80 -10.07
CA TYR A 308 6.65 2.28 -9.30
C TYR A 308 6.67 3.79 -9.11
N ALA A 309 7.83 4.42 -8.93
CA ALA A 309 7.93 5.89 -8.84
C ALA A 309 7.31 6.57 -10.08
N LYS A 310 7.70 6.14 -11.29
CA LYS A 310 7.16 6.69 -12.54
C LYS A 310 5.68 6.36 -12.72
N SER A 311 5.30 5.10 -12.51
CA SER A 311 3.92 4.67 -12.71
C SER A 311 2.97 5.32 -11.70
N ALA A 312 3.37 5.47 -10.45
CA ALA A 312 2.59 6.16 -9.42
C ALA A 312 2.48 7.66 -9.71
N HIS A 313 3.53 8.31 -10.23
CA HIS A 313 3.47 9.72 -10.64
C HIS A 313 2.49 9.91 -11.80
N LEU A 314 2.60 9.09 -12.85
CA LEU A 314 1.67 9.12 -13.98
C LEU A 314 0.23 8.84 -13.54
N TYR A 315 0.05 7.80 -12.72
CA TYR A 315 -1.25 7.43 -12.16
C TYR A 315 -1.85 8.59 -11.39
N LEU A 316 -1.11 9.20 -10.46
CA LEU A 316 -1.59 10.32 -9.66
C LEU A 316 -1.94 11.53 -10.53
N GLN A 317 -1.10 11.86 -11.52
CA GLN A 317 -1.38 12.92 -12.49
C GLN A 317 -2.69 12.69 -13.25
N ASP A 318 -2.94 11.45 -13.71
CA ASP A 318 -4.19 11.11 -14.38
C ASP A 318 -5.38 11.19 -13.42
N MET A 319 -5.23 10.59 -12.23
CA MET A 319 -6.31 10.48 -11.24
C MET A 319 -6.77 11.83 -10.67
N LEU A 320 -5.86 12.80 -10.53
CA LEU A 320 -6.18 14.15 -10.09
C LEU A 320 -7.03 14.93 -11.10
N THR A 321 -7.05 14.50 -12.37
CA THR A 321 -7.84 15.13 -13.44
C THR A 321 -9.17 14.42 -13.73
N LEU A 322 -9.52 13.38 -12.97
CA LEU A 322 -10.75 12.60 -13.21
C LEU A 322 -12.01 13.45 -13.19
N ARG A 323 -12.10 14.41 -12.27
CA ARG A 323 -13.27 15.28 -12.14
C ARG A 323 -13.61 16.02 -13.43
N ASP A 324 -12.59 16.38 -14.22
CA ASP A 324 -12.75 17.12 -15.47
C ASP A 324 -13.03 16.20 -16.66
N LYS A 325 -12.76 14.89 -16.51
CA LYS A 325 -12.83 13.90 -17.59
C LYS A 325 -14.01 12.93 -17.47
N MET A 326 -14.64 12.87 -16.30
CA MET A 326 -15.77 11.98 -16.02
C MET A 326 -17.10 12.75 -15.95
N PRO A 327 -18.24 12.11 -16.27
CA PRO A 327 -19.55 12.61 -15.90
C PRO A 327 -19.63 12.89 -14.39
N ALA A 328 -20.22 14.03 -14.01
CA ALA A 328 -20.22 14.47 -12.61
C ALA A 328 -20.91 13.46 -11.67
N ASP A 329 -21.97 12.79 -12.13
CA ASP A 329 -22.69 11.76 -11.41
C ASP A 329 -21.85 10.49 -11.20
N GLU A 330 -21.12 10.04 -12.22
CA GLU A 330 -20.22 8.90 -12.10
C GLU A 330 -18.99 9.22 -11.25
N TYR A 331 -18.45 10.44 -11.35
CA TYR A 331 -17.36 10.89 -10.49
C TYR A 331 -17.78 10.88 -9.03
N GLN A 332 -18.94 11.46 -8.72
CA GLN A 332 -19.46 11.45 -7.34
C GLN A 332 -19.60 10.02 -6.81
N ARG A 333 -20.26 9.13 -7.56
CA ARG A 333 -20.43 7.72 -7.17
C ARG A 333 -19.11 6.99 -6.99
N PHE A 334 -18.14 7.24 -7.87
CA PHE A 334 -16.81 6.65 -7.76
C PHE A 334 -16.09 7.09 -6.48
N THR A 335 -16.17 8.37 -6.13
CA THR A 335 -15.51 8.91 -4.94
C THR A 335 -16.26 8.70 -3.63
N GLU A 336 -17.53 8.28 -3.68
CA GLU A 336 -18.44 8.15 -2.53
C GLU A 336 -19.04 6.73 -2.41
N GLY A 337 -18.31 5.66 -2.77
CA GLY A 337 -18.78 4.29 -2.52
C GLY A 337 -18.30 3.21 -3.50
N CYS A 338 -17.77 3.61 -4.67
CA CYS A 338 -17.44 2.69 -5.76
C CYS A 338 -15.94 2.64 -6.13
N PHE A 339 -15.05 3.20 -5.30
CA PHE A 339 -13.60 3.21 -5.59
C PHE A 339 -12.94 1.86 -5.29
N THR A 340 -13.38 1.17 -4.24
CA THR A 340 -12.86 -0.10 -3.73
C THR A 340 -13.85 -1.24 -3.92
N ILE A 341 -13.36 -2.47 -3.84
CA ILE A 341 -14.20 -3.67 -3.91
C ILE A 341 -14.53 -4.13 -2.51
N ARG A 342 -15.79 -4.41 -2.22
CA ARG A 342 -16.24 -4.90 -0.91
C ARG A 342 -17.01 -6.20 -1.06
N ARG A 343 -16.55 -7.25 -0.38
CA ARG A 343 -17.12 -8.61 -0.49
C ARG A 343 -17.91 -9.05 0.75
N SER A 344 -17.80 -8.31 1.84
CA SER A 344 -18.49 -8.59 3.10
C SER A 344 -19.33 -7.40 3.54
N ASP A 345 -20.22 -7.67 4.47
CA ASP A 345 -21.21 -6.78 5.06
C ASP A 345 -20.62 -5.84 6.14
N LYS A 346 -19.42 -5.29 5.87
CA LYS A 346 -18.68 -4.45 6.82
C LYS A 346 -18.07 -3.24 6.14
N PHE A 347 -18.12 -2.08 6.79
CA PHE A 347 -17.49 -0.85 6.28
C PHE A 347 -16.00 -1.05 5.97
N TRP A 348 -15.22 -1.46 6.97
CA TRP A 348 -13.76 -1.69 6.91
C TRP A 348 -13.33 -2.94 6.12
N SER A 349 -14.11 -3.35 5.11
CA SER A 349 -13.82 -4.54 4.31
C SER A 349 -13.52 -4.27 2.84
N GLY A 350 -13.29 -2.99 2.48
CA GLY A 350 -12.74 -2.64 1.18
C GLY A 350 -11.42 -3.38 0.91
N ILE A 351 -11.24 -3.84 -0.32
CA ILE A 351 -10.03 -4.45 -0.84
C ILE A 351 -9.60 -3.76 -2.12
N MET A 352 -8.29 -3.75 -2.35
CA MET A 352 -7.68 -3.25 -3.57
C MET A 352 -8.15 -4.07 -4.78
N THR A 353 -8.39 -3.41 -5.91
CA THR A 353 -9.02 -4.02 -7.09
C THR A 353 -8.16 -5.15 -7.67
N ASP A 354 -6.84 -4.97 -7.77
CA ASP A 354 -5.90 -5.98 -8.25
C ASP A 354 -5.76 -7.19 -7.29
N GLN A 355 -6.04 -7.01 -6.00
CA GLN A 355 -6.11 -8.09 -5.03
C GLN A 355 -7.38 -8.96 -5.18
N THR A 356 -8.43 -8.42 -5.81
CA THR A 356 -9.73 -9.08 -5.95
C THR A 356 -9.61 -10.36 -6.76
N ILE A 357 -8.81 -10.36 -7.82
CA ILE A 357 -8.58 -11.55 -8.67
C ILE A 357 -8.01 -12.71 -7.83
N GLU A 358 -7.04 -12.43 -6.96
CA GLU A 358 -6.44 -13.46 -6.10
C GLU A 358 -7.46 -14.02 -5.10
N GLN A 359 -8.30 -13.16 -4.51
CA GLN A 359 -9.25 -13.57 -3.48
C GLN A 359 -10.55 -14.19 -4.01
N ALA A 360 -10.99 -13.82 -5.22
CA ALA A 360 -12.24 -14.29 -5.81
C ALA A 360 -12.01 -15.47 -6.77
N LEU A 361 -11.06 -15.33 -7.69
CA LEU A 361 -10.83 -16.29 -8.77
C LEU A 361 -9.69 -17.26 -8.44
N MET A 362 -8.51 -16.78 -8.04
CA MET A 362 -7.36 -17.68 -7.79
C MET A 362 -7.56 -18.57 -6.57
N ARG A 363 -8.30 -18.07 -5.55
CA ARG A 363 -8.66 -18.88 -4.39
C ARG A 363 -9.43 -20.14 -4.78
N SER A 364 -10.40 -20.05 -5.71
CA SER A 364 -11.14 -21.22 -6.18
C SER A 364 -10.32 -22.12 -7.11
N PHE A 365 -9.27 -21.59 -7.77
CA PHE A 365 -8.27 -22.41 -8.47
C PHE A 365 -7.33 -23.18 -7.53
N LYS A 366 -7.10 -22.68 -6.31
CA LYS A 366 -6.14 -23.21 -5.32
C LYS A 366 -6.76 -24.16 -4.29
N THR A 367 -8.07 -24.37 -4.29
CA THR A 367 -8.77 -25.33 -3.41
C THR A 367 -8.66 -26.78 -3.92
N ILE A 368 -8.98 -27.75 -3.05
CA ILE A 368 -8.97 -29.18 -3.37
C ILE A 368 -9.92 -29.45 -4.54
N GLY A 369 -9.38 -29.93 -5.68
CA GLY A 369 -10.12 -30.14 -6.93
C GLY A 369 -9.90 -29.07 -8.01
N GLY A 370 -9.17 -27.98 -7.70
CA GLY A 370 -8.76 -26.96 -8.67
C GLY A 370 -7.51 -27.33 -9.48
N LEU A 371 -7.02 -26.39 -10.32
CA LEU A 371 -5.93 -26.61 -11.29
C LEU A 371 -4.53 -26.87 -10.68
N THR A 372 -4.42 -27.09 -9.37
CA THR A 372 -3.14 -27.29 -8.65
C THR A 372 -2.54 -28.69 -8.82
N VAL A 373 -3.16 -29.58 -9.59
CA VAL A 373 -2.62 -30.92 -9.88
C VAL A 373 -1.66 -30.87 -11.07
N ARG A 374 -0.42 -31.34 -10.89
CA ARG A 374 0.71 -31.27 -11.85
C ARG A 374 0.52 -31.95 -13.23
N GLN A 375 -0.65 -32.49 -13.54
CA GLN A 375 -0.96 -33.11 -14.84
C GLN A 375 -2.42 -32.84 -15.21
N ILE A 376 -2.65 -31.74 -15.92
CA ILE A 376 -3.95 -31.41 -16.50
C ILE A 376 -3.76 -31.33 -18.00
N SER A 377 -4.57 -32.07 -18.76
CA SER A 377 -4.52 -32.02 -20.22
C SER A 377 -4.98 -30.65 -20.72
N ASP A 378 -4.50 -30.20 -21.88
CA ASP A 378 -4.92 -28.92 -22.48
C ASP A 378 -6.45 -28.83 -22.61
N SER A 379 -7.12 -29.96 -22.88
CA SER A 379 -8.58 -30.05 -22.98
C SER A 379 -9.28 -29.86 -21.61
N SER A 380 -8.68 -30.35 -20.53
CA SER A 380 -9.19 -30.19 -19.17
C SER A 380 -8.95 -28.78 -18.65
N SER A 381 -7.80 -28.18 -18.96
CA SER A 381 -7.50 -26.77 -18.70
C SER A 381 -8.46 -25.86 -19.45
N ALA A 382 -8.69 -26.10 -20.75
CA ALA A 382 -9.64 -25.34 -21.55
C ALA A 382 -11.08 -25.47 -21.04
N SER A 383 -11.53 -26.70 -20.70
CA SER A 383 -12.87 -26.91 -20.15
C SER A 383 -13.06 -26.22 -18.79
N TRP A 384 -12.03 -26.22 -17.94
CA TRP A 384 -12.05 -25.49 -16.68
C TRP A 384 -12.05 -23.97 -16.89
N VAL A 385 -11.17 -23.45 -17.73
CA VAL A 385 -11.10 -22.02 -18.06
C VAL A 385 -12.43 -21.51 -18.63
N LEU A 386 -13.09 -22.29 -19.50
CA LEU A 386 -14.37 -21.94 -20.12
C LEU A 386 -15.56 -22.13 -19.17
N GLY A 387 -15.55 -23.17 -18.34
CA GLY A 387 -16.66 -23.50 -17.44
C GLY A 387 -16.63 -22.72 -16.12
N MET A 388 -15.44 -22.43 -15.59
CA MET A 388 -15.29 -21.91 -14.23
C MET A 388 -15.82 -20.49 -14.07
N VAL A 389 -15.72 -19.67 -15.12
CA VAL A 389 -16.31 -18.32 -15.13
C VAL A 389 -17.83 -18.37 -14.87
N HIS A 390 -18.51 -19.40 -15.37
CA HIS A 390 -19.95 -19.61 -15.15
C HIS A 390 -20.24 -20.35 -13.83
N LEU A 391 -19.40 -21.32 -13.47
CA LEU A 391 -19.60 -22.15 -12.27
C LEU A 391 -19.27 -21.40 -10.98
N GLN A 392 -18.36 -20.42 -11.01
CA GLN A 392 -18.00 -19.62 -9.83
C GLN A 392 -19.21 -18.90 -9.26
N ASN A 393 -19.98 -18.19 -10.10
CA ASN A 393 -21.17 -17.47 -9.66
C ASN A 393 -22.25 -18.42 -9.14
N ILE A 394 -22.41 -19.59 -9.78
CA ILE A 394 -23.37 -20.62 -9.34
C ILE A 394 -22.94 -21.19 -7.98
N SER A 395 -21.65 -21.47 -7.80
CA SER A 395 -21.10 -21.97 -6.54
C SER A 395 -21.34 -20.97 -5.41
N GLU A 396 -21.04 -19.68 -5.63
CA GLU A 396 -21.24 -18.64 -4.63
C GLU A 396 -22.72 -18.48 -4.23
N VAL A 397 -23.64 -18.51 -5.19
CA VAL A 397 -25.09 -18.47 -4.91
C VAL A 397 -25.54 -19.71 -4.15
N ILE A 398 -25.04 -20.91 -4.50
CA ILE A 398 -25.37 -22.16 -3.80
C ILE A 398 -24.80 -22.16 -2.37
N GLU A 399 -23.56 -21.71 -2.18
CA GLU A 399 -22.92 -21.58 -0.86
C GLU A 399 -23.73 -20.65 0.05
N ASN A 400 -24.13 -19.48 -0.48
CA ASN A 400 -24.98 -18.52 0.23
C ASN A 400 -26.36 -19.12 0.54
N PHE A 401 -27.01 -19.76 -0.43
CA PHE A 401 -28.31 -20.42 -0.25
C PHE A 401 -28.26 -21.53 0.81
N ALA A 402 -27.18 -22.33 0.81
CA ALA A 402 -26.99 -23.44 1.73
C ALA A 402 -26.51 -22.99 3.13
N GLY A 403 -26.11 -21.73 3.30
CA GLY A 403 -25.45 -21.24 4.52
C GLY A 403 -24.09 -21.92 4.77
N VAL A 404 -23.49 -22.52 3.73
CA VAL A 404 -22.20 -23.21 3.81
C VAL A 404 -21.14 -22.30 3.20
N SER A 405 -20.86 -21.19 3.87
CA SER A 405 -19.71 -20.36 3.48
C SER A 405 -18.43 -21.10 3.85
N CYS A 406 -17.59 -21.41 2.85
CA CYS A 406 -16.23 -21.93 3.08
C CYS A 406 -15.24 -20.83 3.52
N ALA A 407 -15.73 -19.69 4.01
CA ALA A 407 -14.92 -18.62 4.57
C ALA A 407 -14.69 -18.84 6.07
N THR A 408 -13.46 -18.55 6.50
CA THR A 408 -13.11 -18.49 7.92
C THR A 408 -13.99 -17.48 8.65
N THR A 409 -14.49 -17.86 9.84
CA THR A 409 -15.19 -17.07 10.87
C THR A 409 -15.41 -15.58 10.58
N GLU A 410 -16.64 -15.09 10.80
CA GLU A 410 -17.03 -13.66 10.67
C GLU A 410 -16.15 -12.67 11.46
N GLN A 411 -15.44 -13.11 12.51
CA GLN A 411 -14.57 -12.25 13.31
C GLN A 411 -13.22 -11.98 12.63
N HIS A 412 -12.82 -10.69 12.57
CA HIS A 412 -11.51 -10.28 12.08
C HIS A 412 -10.38 -10.97 12.85
N VAL A 413 -9.31 -11.38 12.15
CA VAL A 413 -8.21 -12.14 12.76
C VAL A 413 -7.54 -11.38 13.91
N ASP A 414 -7.45 -10.05 13.83
CA ASP A 414 -6.87 -9.14 14.83
C ASP A 414 -7.71 -8.99 16.11
N MET A 415 -8.99 -9.37 16.08
CA MET A 415 -9.88 -9.35 17.25
C MET A 415 -9.86 -10.67 18.02
N ARG A 416 -9.27 -11.73 17.46
CA ARG A 416 -9.23 -13.04 18.12
C ARG A 416 -8.36 -12.92 19.39
N PRO A 417 -8.80 -13.40 20.56
CA PRO A 417 -8.03 -13.28 21.80
C PRO A 417 -6.59 -13.83 21.68
N THR A 418 -6.41 -14.91 20.90
CA THR A 418 -5.10 -15.50 20.62
C THR A 418 -4.20 -14.59 19.78
N ARG A 419 -4.76 -13.82 18.84
CA ARG A 419 -4.02 -12.84 18.04
C ARG A 419 -3.64 -11.62 18.90
N ILE A 420 -4.59 -11.09 19.67
CA ILE A 420 -4.35 -9.96 20.57
C ILE A 420 -3.21 -10.30 21.54
N LYS A 421 -3.30 -11.45 22.21
CA LYS A 421 -2.27 -11.93 23.12
C LYS A 421 -0.90 -12.03 22.43
N ARG A 422 -0.84 -12.69 21.27
CA ARG A 422 0.41 -12.84 20.52
C ARG A 422 1.01 -11.51 20.08
N ASP A 423 0.19 -10.58 19.62
CA ASP A 423 0.66 -9.26 19.16
C ASP A 423 1.21 -8.45 20.34
N ASN A 424 0.57 -8.51 21.51
CA ASN A 424 1.08 -7.90 22.74
C ASN A 424 2.41 -8.53 23.17
N GLU A 425 2.50 -9.86 23.24
CA GLU A 425 3.73 -10.59 23.57
C GLU A 425 4.87 -10.28 22.59
N ASP A 426 4.56 -10.14 21.30
CA ASP A 426 5.56 -9.78 20.29
C ASP A 426 6.01 -8.33 20.44
N VAL A 427 5.11 -7.39 20.77
CA VAL A 427 5.47 -5.98 21.05
C VAL A 427 6.35 -5.88 22.29
N GLU A 428 6.07 -6.63 23.36
CA GLU A 428 6.92 -6.68 24.56
C GLU A 428 8.37 -7.11 24.23
N LYS A 429 8.56 -8.06 23.30
CA LYS A 429 9.89 -8.43 22.80
C LYS A 429 10.58 -7.27 22.09
N LEU A 430 9.84 -6.51 21.30
CA LEU A 430 10.37 -5.34 20.61
C LEU A 430 10.72 -4.22 21.59
N ASP A 431 9.89 -4.00 22.61
CA ASP A 431 10.12 -3.02 23.68
C ASP A 431 11.42 -3.34 24.44
N MET A 432 11.61 -4.61 24.84
CA MET A 432 12.86 -5.07 25.47
C MET A 432 14.06 -4.85 24.55
N TRP A 433 13.91 -5.13 23.26
CA TRP A 433 14.98 -4.93 22.30
C TRP A 433 15.34 -3.44 22.15
N PHE A 434 14.36 -2.55 22.07
CA PHE A 434 14.61 -1.10 21.99
C PHE A 434 15.14 -0.49 23.29
N ALA A 435 14.81 -1.08 24.45
CA ALA A 435 15.40 -0.67 25.72
C ALA A 435 16.93 -0.88 25.74
N GLU A 436 17.41 -1.94 25.09
CA GLU A 436 18.84 -2.21 24.91
C GLU A 436 19.45 -1.43 23.72
N HIS A 437 18.63 -1.11 22.72
CA HIS A 437 19.05 -0.48 21.47
C HIS A 437 18.22 0.78 21.19
N ASN A 438 18.60 1.89 21.83
CA ASN A 438 17.86 3.15 21.72
C ASN A 438 17.71 3.60 20.24
N PRO A 439 16.48 3.70 19.69
CA PRO A 439 16.24 4.13 18.31
C PRO A 439 16.46 5.63 18.10
N PHE A 440 16.45 6.44 19.17
CA PHE A 440 16.61 7.89 19.13
C PHE A 440 17.84 8.40 19.91
N PRO A 441 19.05 7.88 19.65
CA PRO A 441 20.24 8.29 20.38
C PRO A 441 20.63 9.73 20.01
N VAL A 442 21.12 10.49 20.99
CA VAL A 442 21.73 11.81 20.75
C VAL A 442 23.14 11.59 20.20
N THR A 443 23.31 11.74 18.89
CA THR A 443 24.58 11.50 18.20
C THR A 443 24.64 12.23 16.86
N ASP A 444 25.83 12.71 16.50
CA ASP A 444 26.12 13.28 15.18
C ASP A 444 26.31 12.22 14.08
N LYS A 445 26.28 10.93 14.43
CA LYS A 445 26.55 9.80 13.53
C LYS A 445 25.27 9.06 13.15
N LEU A 446 25.23 8.60 11.91
CA LEU A 446 24.26 7.61 11.46
C LEU A 446 24.77 6.22 11.84
N LEU A 447 24.08 5.50 12.71
CA LEU A 447 24.48 4.19 13.21
C LEU A 447 23.38 3.15 13.11
N SER A 448 23.79 1.92 12.88
CA SER A 448 22.94 0.73 12.99
C SER A 448 22.71 0.46 14.47
N ILE A 449 21.47 0.60 14.93
CA ILE A 449 21.15 0.34 16.34
C ILE A 449 21.26 -1.15 16.67
N GLY A 450 21.14 -2.05 15.69
CA GLY A 450 21.28 -3.49 15.92
C GLY A 450 22.70 -4.06 15.82
N THR A 451 23.64 -3.35 15.18
CA THR A 451 25.01 -3.87 14.96
C THR A 451 26.11 -2.92 15.40
N GLY A 452 25.79 -1.66 15.72
CA GLY A 452 26.77 -0.61 16.05
C GLY A 452 27.55 -0.07 14.84
N VAL A 453 27.29 -0.57 13.63
CA VAL A 453 27.95 -0.10 12.40
C VAL A 453 27.66 1.38 12.18
N VAL A 454 28.71 2.16 11.94
CA VAL A 454 28.62 3.60 11.67
C VAL A 454 28.67 3.84 10.16
N GLY A 455 27.72 4.62 9.66
CA GLY A 455 27.64 5.04 8.27
C GLY A 455 28.83 5.90 7.85
N THR A 456 29.29 5.72 6.62
CA THR A 456 30.27 6.61 5.99
C THR A 456 29.60 7.90 5.51
N SER A 457 30.39 8.87 5.05
CA SER A 457 29.88 10.12 4.44
C SER A 457 29.04 9.91 3.17
N GLU A 458 29.05 8.70 2.60
CA GLU A 458 28.23 8.33 1.44
C GLU A 458 26.82 7.86 1.84
N ILE A 459 26.60 7.48 3.11
CA ILE A 459 25.33 6.96 3.61
C ILE A 459 24.40 8.11 3.97
N ASN A 460 23.20 8.11 3.39
CA ASN A 460 22.27 9.23 3.48
C ASN A 460 20.79 8.78 3.53
N CYS A 461 20.51 7.53 3.91
CA CYS A 461 19.13 7.01 3.97
C CYS A 461 18.21 7.72 4.97
N HIS A 462 18.74 8.46 5.95
CA HIS A 462 17.98 9.31 6.87
C HIS A 462 17.40 10.58 6.20
N GLU A 463 17.78 10.87 4.96
CA GLU A 463 17.28 12.00 4.15
C GLU A 463 16.45 11.51 2.96
N ALA A 464 15.84 10.32 3.03
CA ALA A 464 15.15 9.71 1.90
C ALA A 464 14.00 10.58 1.37
N GLU A 465 13.19 11.18 2.25
CA GLU A 465 12.12 12.06 1.78
C GLU A 465 12.67 13.26 0.99
N LYS A 466 13.64 13.98 1.57
CA LYS A 466 14.27 15.15 0.95
C LYS A 466 14.90 14.80 -0.40
N ILE A 467 15.72 13.76 -0.45
CA ILE A 467 16.39 13.30 -1.67
C ILE A 467 15.36 12.84 -2.70
N GLY A 468 14.29 12.18 -2.26
CA GLY A 468 13.16 11.81 -3.09
C GLY A 468 12.51 12.99 -3.81
N ARG A 469 12.22 14.07 -3.07
CA ARG A 469 11.68 15.32 -3.63
C ARG A 469 12.64 16.00 -4.60
N GLU A 470 13.92 16.03 -4.29
CA GLU A 470 14.97 16.52 -5.21
C GLU A 470 15.08 15.66 -6.48
N MET A 471 14.74 14.38 -6.42
CA MET A 471 14.71 13.50 -7.59
C MET A 471 13.44 13.71 -8.42
N MET A 472 12.31 13.98 -7.77
CA MET A 472 11.06 14.33 -8.44
C MET A 472 11.19 15.65 -9.22
N SER A 473 11.83 16.68 -8.65
CA SER A 473 12.01 17.96 -9.35
C SER A 473 12.86 17.85 -10.62
N LYS A 474 13.81 16.90 -10.67
CA LYS A 474 14.67 16.64 -11.84
C LYS A 474 13.95 16.04 -13.03
N ILE A 475 12.73 15.50 -12.86
CA ILE A 475 11.97 14.87 -13.95
C ILE A 475 10.85 15.76 -14.50
N LEU A 476 10.60 16.95 -13.93
CA LEU A 476 9.49 17.82 -14.32
C LEU A 476 9.57 18.32 -15.78
N ASP A 477 10.79 18.56 -16.30
CA ASP A 477 10.98 18.99 -17.70
C ASP A 477 11.05 17.80 -18.70
N CYS A 478 10.74 16.57 -18.24
CA CYS A 478 10.77 15.37 -19.07
C CYS A 478 9.36 14.93 -19.49
N ASN A 479 9.31 14.02 -20.48
CA ASN A 479 8.11 13.25 -20.80
C ASN A 479 8.25 11.79 -20.35
N PHE A 480 7.14 11.10 -20.09
CA PHE A 480 7.18 9.74 -19.53
C PHE A 480 7.87 8.71 -20.42
N GLY A 481 7.92 8.92 -21.74
CA GLY A 481 8.67 8.07 -22.67
C GLY A 481 10.19 8.24 -22.64
N SER A 482 10.70 9.40 -22.19
CA SER A 482 12.14 9.74 -22.15
C SER A 482 12.79 9.60 -20.77
N ILE A 483 11.99 9.45 -19.70
CA ILE A 483 12.53 9.25 -18.35
C ILE A 483 13.30 7.93 -18.31
N SER A 484 14.62 8.02 -18.25
CA SER A 484 15.48 6.85 -18.02
C SER A 484 15.54 6.50 -16.54
N SER A 485 15.54 5.20 -16.22
CA SER A 485 15.72 4.71 -14.86
C SER A 485 17.19 4.84 -14.45
N LYS A 486 17.63 6.04 -14.06
CA LYS A 486 18.99 6.27 -13.60
C LYS A 486 19.13 5.77 -12.16
N LYS A 487 19.92 4.71 -11.94
CA LYS A 487 20.32 4.22 -10.59
C LYS A 487 21.09 5.25 -9.75
N LYS A 488 21.53 6.34 -10.38
CA LYS A 488 22.31 7.42 -9.78
C LYS A 488 21.39 8.37 -9.02
N GLY A 489 21.70 8.64 -7.75
CA GLY A 489 20.98 9.60 -6.91
C GLY A 489 20.04 8.98 -5.86
N LYS A 490 19.80 7.66 -5.90
CA LYS A 490 19.10 6.97 -4.80
C LYS A 490 19.89 7.07 -3.50
N VAL A 491 19.18 7.00 -2.38
CA VAL A 491 19.82 6.96 -1.08
C VAL A 491 20.64 5.68 -0.91
N GLN A 492 21.71 5.82 -0.14
CA GLN A 492 22.58 4.72 0.27
C GLN A 492 22.17 4.31 1.68
N PRO A 493 21.71 3.06 1.88
CA PRO A 493 21.38 2.55 3.20
C PRO A 493 22.64 2.10 3.95
N LEU A 494 22.53 1.94 5.28
CA LEU A 494 23.64 1.56 6.14
C LEU A 494 24.31 0.24 5.73
N ALA A 495 23.56 -0.71 5.16
CA ALA A 495 24.11 -1.96 4.64
C ALA A 495 25.18 -1.77 3.54
N ALA A 496 25.16 -0.63 2.83
CA ALA A 496 26.15 -0.34 1.78
C ALA A 496 27.58 -0.17 2.33
N VAL A 497 27.75 0.01 3.65
CA VAL A 497 29.06 0.07 4.33
C VAL A 497 29.82 -1.26 4.21
N HIS A 498 29.14 -2.40 4.37
CA HIS A 498 29.79 -3.72 4.47
C HIS A 498 29.55 -4.63 3.27
N CYS A 499 28.41 -4.50 2.62
CA CYS A 499 28.03 -5.38 1.53
C CYS A 499 27.69 -4.54 0.31
N SER A 500 28.66 -3.91 -0.35
CA SER A 500 28.40 -3.19 -1.60
C SER A 500 29.31 -3.61 -2.74
N VAL A 501 28.73 -3.65 -3.94
CA VAL A 501 29.48 -3.72 -5.20
C VAL A 501 29.34 -2.40 -5.92
N LYS A 502 30.44 -1.94 -6.49
CA LYS A 502 30.49 -0.71 -7.28
C LYS A 502 30.09 -1.03 -8.72
N ILE A 503 28.92 -0.55 -9.14
CA ILE A 503 28.47 -0.60 -10.55
C ILE A 503 28.37 0.85 -11.04
N ASP A 504 29.06 1.18 -12.13
CA ASP A 504 29.07 2.52 -12.74
C ASP A 504 29.32 3.66 -11.74
N SER A 505 30.30 3.48 -10.86
CA SER A 505 30.67 4.42 -9.79
C SER A 505 29.64 4.63 -8.67
N THR A 506 28.54 3.86 -8.66
CA THR A 506 27.56 3.85 -7.58
C THR A 506 27.78 2.60 -6.72
N LYS A 507 27.92 2.74 -5.40
CA LYS A 507 27.88 1.58 -4.50
C LYS A 507 26.45 1.08 -4.43
N ILE A 508 26.25 -0.21 -4.61
CA ILE A 508 24.94 -0.86 -4.51
C ILE A 508 25.06 -1.89 -3.40
N PRO A 509 24.23 -1.82 -2.34
CA PRO A 509 24.21 -2.85 -1.33
C PRO A 509 23.78 -4.17 -1.98
N ILE A 510 24.56 -5.22 -1.74
CA ILE A 510 24.27 -6.59 -2.14
C ILE A 510 23.84 -7.36 -0.89
N ASN A 511 22.76 -8.12 -0.99
CA ASN A 511 22.51 -9.18 -0.02
C ASN A 511 23.34 -10.42 -0.44
N PRO A 512 24.41 -10.78 0.29
CA PRO A 512 25.25 -11.92 -0.08
C PRO A 512 24.50 -13.26 -0.07
N LEU A 513 23.36 -13.36 0.63
CA LEU A 513 22.50 -14.56 0.65
C LEU A 513 21.65 -14.72 -0.63
N LEU A 514 21.57 -13.70 -1.49
CA LEU A 514 20.90 -13.78 -2.81
C LEU A 514 21.88 -14.13 -3.94
N LEU A 515 23.17 -14.22 -3.65
CA LEU A 515 24.23 -14.55 -4.63
C LEU A 515 24.56 -16.05 -4.70
N PHE A 516 24.00 -16.87 -3.81
CA PHE A 516 24.25 -18.31 -3.72
C PHE A 516 22.97 -19.12 -3.81
#